data_AF-J7M096-F1
#
_entry.id   AF-J7M096-F1
#
_cell.length_a   1.000
_cell.length_b   1.000
_cell.length_c   1.000
_cell.angle_alpha   90.00
_cell.angle_beta   90.00
_cell.angle_gamma   90.00
#
_symmetry.space_group_name_H-M   'P 1'
#
loop_
_entity.id
_entity.type
_entity.pdbx_description
1 polymer ?
#
loop_
_entity_poly.entity_id
_entity_poly.type
_entity_poly.pdbx_seq_one_letter_code
_entity_poly.pdbx_strand_id
1 'polypeptide(L)'
;MGTFKRLAIGVIVLVLPLLMTACIGPRATVTVIAKPGDTVQLLHPGPKAAKEEFSHNEIVPVYRYTGLRKYGGYKEVGKVRITGYAGEHHLEGVVVEGNIQGNDFVEK
;
A
#
# COMPACT_ATOMS: atom_id res chain seq x y z
N MET A 1 -44.07 -33.06 33.32
CA MET A 1 -43.03 -33.14 32.27
C MET A 1 -43.11 -31.89 31.43
N GLY A 2 -42.10 -31.00 31.50
CA GLY A 2 -42.14 -29.78 30.69
C GLY A 2 -41.12 -28.71 31.10
N THR A 3 -39.83 -29.02 31.05
CA THR A 3 -38.74 -28.04 31.22
C THR A 3 -37.62 -28.33 30.23
N PHE A 4 -37.82 -27.97 28.96
CA PHE A 4 -36.74 -27.92 27.96
C PHE A 4 -36.98 -26.76 26.98
N LYS A 5 -36.92 -25.54 27.51
CA LYS A 5 -36.73 -24.33 26.71
C LYS A 5 -35.72 -23.48 27.47
N ARG A 6 -34.72 -22.94 26.76
CA ARG A 6 -33.64 -22.06 27.23
C ARG A 6 -32.31 -22.74 27.58
N LEU A 7 -31.70 -23.46 26.63
CA LEU A 7 -30.25 -23.69 26.71
C LEU A 7 -29.63 -23.94 25.33
N ALA A 8 -29.85 -23.05 24.36
CA ALA A 8 -29.20 -23.16 23.05
C ALA A 8 -29.01 -21.82 22.33
N ILE A 9 -28.90 -20.71 23.06
CA ILE A 9 -28.71 -19.37 22.45
C ILE A 9 -27.49 -18.63 23.03
N GLY A 10 -26.83 -19.19 24.06
CA GLY A 10 -25.80 -18.49 24.83
C GLY A 10 -24.34 -18.63 24.37
N VAL A 11 -24.02 -19.45 23.37
CA VAL A 11 -22.60 -19.83 23.08
C VAL A 11 -22.11 -19.43 21.67
N ILE A 12 -22.99 -18.96 20.78
CA ILE A 12 -22.60 -18.70 19.37
C ILE A 12 -22.00 -17.30 19.14
N VAL A 13 -22.12 -16.36 20.09
CA VAL A 13 -21.73 -14.94 19.88
C VAL A 13 -20.32 -14.60 20.42
N LEU A 14 -19.49 -15.59 20.79
CA LEU A 14 -18.19 -15.33 21.43
C LEU A 14 -16.96 -15.66 20.55
N VAL A 15 -17.06 -15.62 19.22
CA VAL A 15 -15.91 -15.98 18.36
C VAL A 15 -15.64 -15.04 17.17
N LEU A 16 -16.38 -13.94 17.02
CA LEU A 16 -16.15 -13.00 15.91
C LEU A 16 -15.89 -11.58 16.41
N PRO A 17 -14.64 -11.27 16.82
CA PRO A 17 -14.07 -10.01 16.38
C PRO A 17 -12.54 -10.09 16.12
N LEU A 18 -12.03 -11.18 15.55
CA LEU A 18 -10.58 -11.36 15.35
C LEU A 18 -10.09 -11.32 13.89
N LEU A 19 -10.94 -11.03 12.91
CA LEU A 19 -10.57 -11.01 11.49
C LEU A 19 -10.86 -9.67 10.80
N MET A 20 -10.60 -8.56 11.49
CA MET A 20 -10.37 -7.27 10.82
C MET A 20 -8.87 -7.05 10.69
N THR A 21 -8.19 -7.95 9.98
CA THR A 21 -6.85 -7.66 9.47
C THR A 21 -7.04 -6.58 8.41
N ALA A 22 -6.72 -5.33 8.75
CA ALA A 22 -6.56 -4.28 7.75
C ALA A 22 -5.39 -4.70 6.85
N CYS A 23 -5.70 -5.40 5.76
CA CYS A 23 -4.76 -5.61 4.67
C CYS A 23 -4.61 -4.25 3.98
N ILE A 24 -3.77 -3.40 4.56
CA ILE A 24 -3.21 -2.26 3.83
C ILE A 24 -2.43 -2.90 2.69
N GLY A 25 -2.87 -2.62 1.45
CA GLY A 25 -2.23 -3.14 0.26
C GLY A 25 -0.74 -2.81 0.22
N PRO A 26 0.04 -3.52 -0.60
CA PRO A 26 1.45 -3.23 -0.75
C PRO A 26 1.68 -1.77 -1.17
N ARG A 27 2.47 -1.02 -0.36
CA ARG A 27 2.71 0.42 -0.57
C ARG A 27 4.19 0.74 -0.64
N ALA A 28 4.69 1.19 -1.78
CA ALA A 28 6.06 1.65 -1.89
C ALA A 28 6.16 3.18 -1.68
N THR A 29 7.13 3.69 -0.93
CA THR A 29 7.24 5.13 -0.62
C THR A 29 8.48 5.78 -1.25
N VAL A 30 8.34 7.03 -1.69
CA VAL A 30 9.42 7.84 -2.28
C VAL A 30 10.15 8.62 -1.17
N THR A 31 11.48 8.67 -1.24
CA THR A 31 12.32 9.34 -0.24
C THR A 31 12.78 10.75 -0.64
N VAL A 32 12.66 11.14 -1.92
CA VAL A 32 13.21 12.40 -2.49
C VAL A 32 12.18 13.18 -3.31
N ILE A 33 12.44 14.47 -3.53
CA ILE A 33 11.68 15.29 -4.49
C ILE A 33 12.24 15.04 -5.89
N ALA A 34 11.38 14.70 -6.84
CA ALA A 34 11.76 14.29 -8.19
C ALA A 34 10.81 14.83 -9.26
N LYS A 35 11.39 15.27 -10.38
CA LYS A 35 10.70 15.78 -11.58
C LYS A 35 10.77 14.73 -12.69
N PRO A 36 9.99 14.89 -13.78
CA PRO A 36 10.05 13.96 -14.91
C PRO A 36 11.47 13.84 -15.46
N GLY A 37 11.92 12.61 -15.65
CA GLY A 37 13.29 12.27 -16.05
C GLY A 37 14.23 11.95 -14.88
N ASP A 38 13.90 12.32 -13.65
CA ASP A 38 14.73 12.00 -12.48
C ASP A 38 14.57 10.52 -12.09
N THR A 39 15.63 9.93 -11.55
CA THR A 39 15.61 8.61 -10.92
C THR A 39 15.15 8.73 -9.48
N VAL A 40 14.21 7.87 -9.08
CA VAL A 40 13.71 7.74 -7.72
C VAL A 40 13.97 6.35 -7.16
N GLN A 41 14.23 6.29 -5.87
CA GLN A 41 14.22 5.04 -5.11
C GLN A 41 12.91 4.92 -4.34
N LEU A 42 12.28 3.76 -4.43
CA LEU A 42 11.04 3.44 -3.73
C LEU A 42 11.32 2.34 -2.70
N LEU A 43 10.81 2.52 -1.48
CA LEU A 43 10.88 1.51 -0.42
C LEU A 43 9.54 0.80 -0.28
N HIS A 44 9.54 -0.52 -0.47
CA HIS A 44 8.40 -1.42 -0.29
C HIS A 44 8.48 -2.15 1.06
N PRO A 45 7.72 -1.75 2.09
CA PRO A 45 7.75 -2.33 3.44
C PRO A 45 6.96 -3.65 3.56
N GLY A 46 6.45 -4.20 2.45
CA GLY A 46 5.66 -5.43 2.46
C GLY A 46 6.50 -6.67 2.78
N PRO A 47 5.85 -7.77 3.22
CA PRO A 47 6.54 -9.03 3.51
C PRO A 47 7.01 -9.78 2.26
N LYS A 48 6.50 -9.40 1.08
CA LYS A 48 6.92 -9.93 -0.21
C LYS A 48 8.01 -9.07 -0.81
N ALA A 49 8.88 -9.68 -1.60
CA ALA A 49 9.88 -8.94 -2.34
C ALA A 49 9.20 -8.00 -3.35
N ALA A 50 9.71 -6.79 -3.49
CA ALA A 50 9.15 -5.75 -4.35
C ALA A 50 9.05 -6.21 -5.83
N LYS A 51 9.97 -7.08 -6.26
CA LYS A 51 9.99 -7.72 -7.59
C LYS A 51 8.81 -8.66 -7.88
N GLU A 52 8.11 -9.13 -6.85
CA GLU A 52 6.94 -9.99 -7.01
C GLU A 52 5.66 -9.19 -7.29
N GLU A 53 5.65 -7.91 -6.94
CA GLU A 53 4.48 -7.06 -7.02
C GLU A 53 4.61 -6.01 -8.13
N PHE A 54 5.82 -5.49 -8.33
CA PHE A 54 6.13 -4.50 -9.35
C PHE A 54 6.94 -5.14 -10.46
N SER A 55 6.48 -4.98 -11.71
CA SER A 55 7.16 -5.52 -12.88
C SER A 55 8.15 -4.51 -13.47
N HIS A 56 9.21 -5.02 -14.09
CA HIS A 56 10.16 -4.15 -14.79
C HIS A 56 9.49 -3.47 -15.98
N ASN A 57 9.80 -2.20 -16.23
CA ASN A 57 9.14 -1.30 -17.19
C ASN A 57 7.65 -1.02 -16.94
N GLU A 58 7.06 -1.50 -15.85
CA GLU A 58 5.70 -1.13 -15.46
C GLU A 58 5.64 0.37 -15.11
N ILE A 59 4.60 1.04 -15.58
CA ILE A 59 4.31 2.43 -15.22
C ILE A 59 3.26 2.39 -14.12
N VAL A 60 3.62 2.90 -12.94
CA VAL A 60 2.77 2.90 -11.76
C VAL A 60 2.39 4.33 -11.36
N PRO A 61 1.12 4.58 -10.99
CA PRO A 61 0.69 5.87 -10.49
C PRO A 61 1.28 6.14 -9.10
N VAL A 62 1.60 7.41 -8.85
CA VAL A 62 2.11 7.90 -7.58
C VAL A 62 1.07 8.79 -6.92
N TYR A 63 0.81 8.53 -5.65
CA TYR A 63 -0.20 9.18 -4.85
C TYR A 63 0.41 9.99 -3.72
N ARG A 64 -0.24 11.12 -3.40
CA ARG A 64 0.06 11.95 -2.24
C ARG A 64 -1.16 12.03 -1.34
N TYR A 65 -0.96 11.82 -0.05
CA TYR A 65 -2.01 12.03 0.95
C TYR A 65 -2.47 13.50 0.94
N THR A 66 -3.78 13.70 0.95
CA THR A 66 -4.41 15.02 1.09
C THR A 66 -5.02 15.12 2.50
N GLY A 67 -4.41 15.96 3.35
CA GLY A 67 -4.80 16.08 4.76
C GLY A 67 -4.06 15.13 5.70
N LEU A 68 -4.60 14.90 6.91
CA LEU A 68 -3.98 14.01 7.90
C LEU A 68 -4.09 12.55 7.43
N ARG A 69 -2.96 11.81 7.42
CA ARG A 69 -2.86 10.41 6.91
C ARG A 69 -3.98 9.44 7.34
N LYS A 70 -4.58 9.63 8.52
CA LYS A 70 -5.62 8.74 9.08
C LYS A 70 -7.05 9.08 8.63
N TYR A 71 -7.28 10.30 8.13
CA TYR A 71 -8.62 10.83 7.80
C TYR A 71 -8.67 11.52 6.43
N GLY A 72 -7.53 11.61 5.75
CA GLY A 72 -7.37 12.24 4.45
C GLY A 72 -7.57 11.27 3.30
N GLY A 73 -7.93 11.82 2.14
CA GLY A 73 -7.86 11.09 0.88
C GLY A 73 -6.43 11.02 0.36
N TYR A 74 -6.28 10.52 -0.86
CA TYR A 74 -5.06 10.68 -1.63
C TYR A 74 -5.41 11.12 -3.04
N LYS A 75 -4.48 11.82 -3.68
CA LYS A 75 -4.61 12.23 -5.09
C LYS A 75 -3.40 11.73 -5.86
N GLU A 76 -3.62 11.40 -7.12
CA GLU A 76 -2.52 11.12 -8.04
C GLU A 76 -1.72 12.41 -8.27
N VAL A 77 -0.40 12.33 -8.20
CA VAL A 77 0.53 13.46 -8.36
C VAL A 77 1.58 13.23 -9.44
N GLY A 78 1.66 12.01 -9.97
CA GLY A 78 2.61 11.64 -11.00
C GLY A 78 2.60 10.15 -11.32
N LYS A 79 3.55 9.74 -12.16
CA LYS A 79 3.76 8.35 -12.56
C LYS A 79 5.24 8.03 -12.59
N VAL A 80 5.59 6.81 -12.21
CA VAL A 80 6.97 6.30 -12.23
C VAL A 80 7.02 5.05 -13.07
N ARG A 81 8.03 4.92 -13.91
CA ARG A 81 8.37 3.67 -14.60
C ARG A 81 9.40 2.93 -13.77
N ILE A 82 9.14 1.68 -13.43
CA ILE A 82 10.09 0.83 -12.71
C ILE A 82 11.23 0.43 -13.65
N THR A 83 12.46 0.80 -13.30
CA THR A 83 13.67 0.53 -14.10
C THR A 83 14.58 -0.49 -13.45
N GLY A 84 14.38 -0.84 -12.18
CA GLY A 84 15.28 -1.76 -11.50
C GLY A 84 14.88 -2.09 -10.08
N TYR A 85 15.71 -2.92 -9.46
CA TYR A 85 15.56 -3.38 -8.09
C TYR A 85 16.91 -3.21 -7.39
N ALA A 86 16.93 -2.42 -6.32
CA ALA A 86 18.12 -2.13 -5.51
C ALA A 86 18.10 -2.94 -4.20
N GLY A 87 17.60 -4.19 -4.26
CA GLY A 87 17.42 -5.08 -3.11
C GLY A 87 16.06 -5.77 -3.12
N GLU A 88 15.74 -6.50 -2.05
CA GLU A 88 14.45 -7.20 -1.94
C GLU A 88 13.27 -6.23 -1.78
N HIS A 89 13.48 -5.13 -1.08
CA HIS A 89 12.44 -4.15 -0.74
C HIS A 89 12.65 -2.79 -1.39
N HIS A 90 13.68 -2.64 -2.22
CA HIS A 90 14.02 -1.36 -2.85
C HIS A 90 13.86 -1.46 -4.36
N LEU A 91 13.09 -0.54 -4.92
CA LEU A 91 12.88 -0.40 -6.36
C LEU A 91 13.57 0.86 -6.85
N GLU A 92 14.04 0.82 -8.08
CA GLU A 92 14.46 1.99 -8.82
C GLU A 92 13.44 2.27 -9.91
N GLY A 93 13.15 3.55 -10.11
CA GLY A 93 12.29 3.98 -11.19
C GLY A 93 12.66 5.36 -11.71
N VAL A 94 12.11 5.71 -12.85
CA VAL A 94 12.23 7.02 -13.47
C VAL A 94 10.86 7.69 -13.48
N VAL A 95 10.81 8.94 -13.04
CA VAL A 95 9.57 9.72 -13.09
C VAL A 95 9.19 9.98 -14.55
N VAL A 96 8.00 9.54 -14.94
CA VAL A 96 7.46 9.74 -16.29
C VAL A 96 6.63 11.02 -16.36
N GLU A 97 5.89 11.31 -15.29
CA GLU A 97 4.95 12.43 -15.24
C GLU A 97 4.82 12.95 -13.81
N GLY A 98 4.53 14.25 -13.67
CA GLY A 98 4.16 14.87 -12.40
C GLY A 98 5.33 15.39 -11.58
N ASN A 99 5.04 15.82 -10.35
CA ASN A 99 6.03 16.34 -9.41
C ASN A 99 5.91 15.56 -8.10
N ILE A 100 6.84 14.64 -7.93
CA ILE A 100 6.83 13.66 -6.85
C ILE A 100 7.71 14.19 -5.71
N GLN A 101 7.29 13.93 -4.48
CA GLN A 101 7.94 14.40 -3.26
C GLN A 101 8.18 13.25 -2.28
N GLY A 102 9.05 13.49 -1.30
CA GLY A 102 9.26 12.55 -0.20
C GLY A 102 7.95 12.29 0.54
N ASN A 103 7.70 11.03 0.89
CA ASN A 103 6.45 10.47 1.44
C ASN A 103 5.29 10.24 0.47
N ASP A 104 5.44 10.55 -0.82
CA ASP A 104 4.51 10.04 -1.82
C ASP A 104 4.64 8.52 -1.91
N PHE A 105 3.58 7.86 -2.36
CA PHE A 105 3.53 6.40 -2.38
C PHE A 105 2.90 5.84 -3.65
N VAL A 106 3.30 4.63 -4.00
CA VAL A 106 2.69 3.80 -5.03
C VAL A 106 1.87 2.73 -4.33
N GLU A 107 0.66 2.48 -4.82
CA GLU A 107 -0.19 1.38 -4.37
C GLU A 107 -0.59 0.56 -5.61
N LYS A 108 -0.63 -0.77 -5.46
CA LYS A 108 -1.07 -1.71 -6.48
C LYS A 108 -2.07 -2.70 -5.90
#